data_AF-A0A8R1DKR8-F1
#
_entry.id   AF-A0A8R1DKR8-F1
#
_cell.length_a   1.000
_cell.length_b   1.000
_cell.length_c   1.000
_cell.angle_alpha   90.00
_cell.angle_beta   90.00
_cell.angle_gamma   90.00
#
_symmetry.space_group_name_H-M   'P 1'
#
loop_
_entity.id
_entity.type
_entity.pdbx_description
1 polymer ?
#
loop_
_entity_poly.entity_id
_entity_poly.type
_entity_poly.pdbx_seq_one_letter_code
_entity_poly.pdbx_strand_id
1 'polypeptide(L)'
;MILFHIRFAFDVVYNSFTVITVLYMGYFSILFPQFFTTNKFLWFSATWPNYNFGAVRDMLVFIISVDRAISSYFPIAHRVHRDSFSNTWIALFLIICSLFDILILIGICRFNFEFPDKCNDMQCPVGMCYAKYWLKYEEMICLLIAITSGLLAARLFIWNHFYRKGTKITKVHI
;
A
#
# COMPACT_ATOMS: atom_id res chain seq x y z
N MET A 1 -17.16 2.63 7.71
CA MET A 1 -16.31 2.73 8.92
C MET A 1 -15.41 1.51 9.12
N ILE A 2 -15.89 0.28 8.88
CA ILE A 2 -15.09 -0.96 8.97
C ILE A 2 -13.75 -0.90 8.20
N LEU A 3 -13.75 -0.38 6.97
CA LEU A 3 -12.55 -0.29 6.13
C LEU A 3 -11.42 0.56 6.75
N PHE A 4 -11.78 1.57 7.57
CA PHE A 4 -10.79 2.40 8.27
C PHE A 4 -10.12 1.64 9.43
N HIS A 5 -10.89 0.85 10.19
CA HIS A 5 -10.34 0.01 11.25
C HIS A 5 -9.44 -1.10 10.70
N ILE A 6 -9.85 -1.72 9.58
CA ILE A 6 -9.02 -2.69 8.87
C ILE A 6 -7.70 -2.05 8.46
N ARG A 7 -7.74 -0.90 7.78
CA ARG A 7 -6.51 -0.18 7.42
C ARG A 7 -5.62 0.10 8.63
N PHE A 8 -6.19 0.60 9.72
CA PHE A 8 -5.42 0.90 10.92
C PHE A 8 -4.75 -0.35 11.49
N ALA A 9 -5.45 -1.49 11.53
CA ALA A 9 -4.88 -2.75 11.97
C ALA A 9 -3.74 -3.21 11.05
N PHE A 10 -3.91 -3.13 9.73
CA PHE A 10 -2.88 -3.45 8.75
C PHE A 10 -1.65 -2.53 8.90
N ASP A 11 -1.86 -1.22 9.07
CA ASP A 11 -0.79 -0.25 9.30
C ASP A 11 0.01 -0.61 10.56
N VAL A 12 -0.65 -0.92 11.69
CA VAL A 12 0.04 -1.30 12.93
C VAL A 12 0.84 -2.59 12.77
N VAL A 13 0.25 -3.63 12.18
CA VAL A 13 0.92 -4.93 11.96
C VAL A 13 2.11 -4.77 11.03
N TYR A 14 1.94 -4.09 9.91
CA TYR A 14 3.00 -3.87 8.92
C TYR A 14 4.17 -3.09 9.50
N ASN A 15 3.91 -1.96 10.18
CA ASN A 15 4.97 -1.15 10.77
C ASN A 15 5.71 -1.91 11.88
N SER A 16 4.99 -2.66 12.71
CA SER A 16 5.60 -3.49 13.76
C SER A 16 6.51 -4.57 13.15
N PHE A 17 6.02 -5.26 12.13
CA PHE A 17 6.79 -6.30 11.43
C PHE A 17 8.02 -5.72 10.71
N THR A 18 7.88 -4.55 10.08
CA THR A 18 8.98 -3.84 9.43
C THR A 18 10.06 -3.46 10.44
N VAL A 19 9.70 -2.87 11.58
CA VAL A 19 10.67 -2.49 12.64
C VAL A 19 11.43 -3.71 13.14
N ILE A 20 10.74 -4.83 13.41
CA ILE A 20 11.38 -6.07 13.84
C ILE A 20 12.36 -6.55 12.76
N THR A 21 11.96 -6.52 11.49
CA THR A 21 12.79 -6.96 10.37
C THR A 21 14.01 -6.07 10.18
N VAL A 22 13.87 -4.75 10.33
CA VAL A 22 14.97 -3.78 10.28
C VAL A 22 15.96 -3.99 11.41
N LEU A 23 15.48 -4.15 12.64
CA LEU A 23 16.34 -4.40 13.79
C LEU A 23 17.06 -5.74 13.65
N TYR A 24 16.34 -6.79 13.22
CA TYR A 24 16.92 -8.09 12.98
C TYR A 24 17.99 -8.04 11.88
N MET A 25 17.69 -7.47 10.72
CA MET A 25 18.63 -7.31 9.60
C MET A 25 19.84 -6.46 9.95
N GLY A 26 19.62 -5.25 10.45
CA GLY A 26 20.70 -4.29 10.69
C GLY A 26 21.63 -4.74 11.81
N TYR A 27 21.11 -5.33 12.89
CA TYR A 27 21.92 -5.73 14.03
C TYR A 27 22.60 -7.09 13.84
N PHE A 28 21.87 -8.11 13.35
CA PHE A 28 22.44 -9.46 13.22
C PHE A 28 23.41 -9.59 12.04
N SER A 29 23.24 -8.82 10.96
CA SER A 29 24.18 -8.85 9.82
C SER A 29 25.58 -8.37 10.22
N ILE A 30 25.68 -7.43 11.16
CA ILE A 30 26.95 -6.90 11.66
C ILE A 30 27.63 -7.89 12.61
N LEU A 31 26.85 -8.54 13.49
CA LEU A 31 27.38 -9.44 14.52
C LEU A 31 27.73 -10.83 13.99
N PHE A 32 26.97 -11.38 13.03
CA PHE A 32 27.11 -12.76 12.57
C PHE A 32 27.03 -12.88 11.04
N PRO A 33 28.01 -12.33 10.29
CA PRO A 33 27.99 -12.36 8.82
C PRO A 33 28.02 -13.78 8.24
N GLN A 34 28.64 -14.75 8.92
CA GLN A 34 28.68 -16.15 8.44
C GLN A 34 27.32 -16.85 8.56
N PHE A 35 26.51 -16.50 9.57
CA PHE A 35 25.15 -17.02 9.71
C PHE A 35 24.26 -16.55 8.55
N PHE A 36 24.54 -15.36 8.00
CA PHE A 36 23.88 -14.83 6.81
C PHE A 36 24.13 -15.68 5.57
N THR A 37 25.39 -16.05 5.32
CA THR A 37 25.76 -16.87 4.16
C THR A 37 25.22 -18.29 4.24
N THR A 38 25.06 -18.85 5.45
CA THR A 38 24.55 -20.22 5.65
C THR A 38 23.03 -20.29 5.58
N ASN A 39 22.31 -19.33 6.16
CA ASN A 39 20.85 -19.40 6.34
C ASN A 39 20.09 -18.41 5.43
N LYS A 40 20.43 -18.40 4.13
CA LYS A 40 19.85 -17.51 3.11
C LYS A 40 18.31 -17.55 3.06
N PHE A 41 17.70 -18.71 3.32
CA PHE A 41 16.25 -18.89 3.33
C PHE A 41 15.54 -18.09 4.44
N LEU A 42 16.11 -18.04 5.66
CA LEU A 42 15.51 -17.31 6.79
C LEU A 42 15.47 -15.80 6.52
N TRP A 43 16.47 -15.29 5.80
CA TRP A 43 16.52 -13.89 5.42
C TRP A 43 15.49 -13.55 4.34
N PHE A 44 15.37 -14.41 3.33
CA PHE A 44 14.30 -14.27 2.34
C PHE A 44 12.92 -14.31 2.99
N SER A 45 12.67 -15.27 3.89
CA SER A 45 11.36 -15.42 4.56
C SER A 45 11.01 -14.28 5.50
N ALA A 46 11.98 -13.59 6.10
CA ALA A 46 11.73 -12.39 6.90
C ALA A 46 11.45 -11.16 6.02
N THR A 47 12.14 -11.03 4.89
CA THR A 47 12.12 -9.81 4.08
C THR A 47 10.98 -9.80 3.08
N TRP A 48 10.77 -10.91 2.36
CA TRP A 48 9.80 -10.98 1.29
C TRP A 48 8.36 -10.66 1.72
N PRO A 49 7.88 -11.14 2.89
CA PRO A 49 6.57 -10.76 3.36
C PRO A 49 6.42 -9.26 3.59
N ASN A 50 7.47 -8.53 4.02
CA ASN A 50 7.39 -7.07 4.16
C ASN A 50 7.08 -6.40 2.83
N TYR A 51 7.74 -6.80 1.74
CA TYR A 51 7.46 -6.25 0.42
C TYR A 51 6.01 -6.50 -0.03
N ASN A 52 5.52 -7.72 0.17
CA ASN A 52 4.15 -8.09 -0.19
C ASN A 52 3.11 -7.34 0.66
N PHE A 53 3.28 -7.32 1.99
CA PHE A 53 2.40 -6.58 2.90
C PHE A 53 2.42 -5.08 2.63
N GLY A 54 3.58 -4.52 2.28
CA GLY A 54 3.70 -3.13 1.85
C GLY A 54 2.87 -2.84 0.60
N ALA A 55 2.98 -3.69 -0.43
CA ALA A 55 2.19 -3.54 -1.66
C ALA A 55 0.67 -3.62 -1.40
N VAL A 56 0.23 -4.60 -0.62
CA VAL A 56 -1.18 -4.75 -0.22
C VAL A 56 -1.70 -3.53 0.54
N ARG A 57 -0.90 -3.02 1.48
CA ARG A 57 -1.20 -1.81 2.25
C ARG A 57 -1.39 -0.62 1.31
N ASP A 58 -0.46 -0.37 0.40
CA ASP A 58 -0.53 0.80 -0.47
C ASP A 58 -1.71 0.72 -1.44
N MET A 59 -2.02 -0.48 -1.96
CA MET A 59 -3.22 -0.71 -2.75
C MET A 59 -4.50 -0.47 -1.96
N LEU A 60 -4.56 -0.90 -0.70
CA LEU A 60 -5.69 -0.63 0.19
C LEU A 60 -5.89 0.89 0.39
N VAL A 61 -4.80 1.65 0.60
CA VAL A 61 -4.85 3.11 0.71
C VAL A 61 -5.36 3.76 -0.57
N PHE A 62 -4.92 3.28 -1.73
CA PHE A 62 -5.41 3.74 -3.03
C PHE A 62 -6.91 3.50 -3.20
N ILE A 63 -7.39 2.28 -2.93
CA ILE A 63 -8.82 1.93 -3.01
C ILE A 63 -9.65 2.84 -2.10
N ILE A 64 -9.19 3.09 -0.86
CA ILE A 64 -9.87 4.00 0.07
C ILE A 64 -9.92 5.43 -0.48
N SER A 65 -8.85 5.89 -1.14
CA SER A 65 -8.77 7.23 -1.72
C SER A 65 -9.75 7.39 -2.90
N VAL A 66 -9.85 6.38 -3.76
CA VAL A 66 -10.82 6.31 -4.85
C VAL A 66 -12.25 6.24 -4.32
N ASP A 67 -12.53 5.39 -3.33
CA ASP A 67 -13.84 5.27 -2.68
C ASP A 67 -14.32 6.62 -2.13
N ARG A 68 -13.43 7.37 -1.48
CA ARG A 68 -13.70 8.73 -1.00
C ARG A 68 -13.93 9.73 -2.13
N ALA A 69 -13.14 9.66 -3.20
CA ALA A 69 -13.33 10.51 -4.37
C ALA A 69 -14.71 10.26 -4.99
N ILE A 70 -15.08 9.00 -5.25
CA ILE A 70 -16.38 8.64 -5.83
C ILE A 70 -17.53 9.08 -4.90
N SER A 71 -17.44 8.81 -3.60
CA SER A 71 -18.46 9.23 -2.63
C SER A 71 -18.64 10.75 -2.61
N SER A 72 -17.55 11.49 -2.83
CA SER A 72 -17.59 12.94 -2.98
C SER A 72 -18.33 13.28 -4.28
N TYR A 73 -17.81 12.94 -5.46
CA TYR A 73 -18.39 13.36 -6.74
C TYR A 73 -19.83 12.86 -6.97
N PHE A 74 -20.16 11.64 -6.56
CA PHE A 74 -21.45 10.98 -6.83
C PHE A 74 -22.08 10.38 -5.55
N PRO A 75 -22.60 11.21 -4.63
CA PRO A 75 -23.08 10.74 -3.33
C PRO A 75 -24.32 9.83 -3.42
N ILE A 76 -25.20 10.07 -4.40
CA ILE A 76 -26.47 9.33 -4.56
C ILE A 76 -26.22 7.92 -5.12
N ALA A 77 -25.42 7.81 -6.19
CA ALA A 77 -25.04 6.53 -6.76
C ALA A 77 -24.23 5.67 -5.77
N HIS A 78 -23.35 6.32 -4.99
CA HIS A 78 -22.53 5.62 -4.02
C HIS A 78 -23.36 5.00 -2.87
N ARG A 79 -24.40 5.69 -2.38
CA ARG A 79 -25.25 5.15 -1.30
C ARG A 79 -26.01 3.89 -1.73
N VAL A 80 -26.51 3.84 -2.97
CA VAL A 80 -27.23 2.68 -3.50
C VAL A 80 -26.31 1.50 -3.80
N HIS A 81 -25.10 1.77 -4.32
CA HIS A 81 -24.19 0.71 -4.74
C HIS A 81 -23.35 0.13 -3.59
N ARG A 82 -23.14 0.89 -2.50
CA ARG A 82 -22.30 0.47 -1.37
C ARG A 82 -22.88 -0.68 -0.55
N ASP A 83 -24.21 -0.83 -0.48
CA ASP A 83 -24.83 -1.99 0.16
C ASP A 83 -24.63 -3.28 -0.65
N SER A 84 -24.33 -3.18 -1.95
CA SER A 84 -24.03 -4.30 -2.84
C SER A 84 -22.52 -4.58 -2.95
N PHE A 85 -21.69 -3.53 -2.95
CA PHE A 85 -20.23 -3.62 -3.07
C PHE A 85 -19.58 -3.99 -1.71
N SER A 86 -19.71 -5.27 -1.35
CA SER A 86 -19.20 -5.82 -0.09
C SER A 86 -17.68 -5.68 0.06
N ASN A 87 -17.20 -5.48 1.30
CA ASN A 87 -15.79 -5.53 1.68
C ASN A 87 -15.10 -6.83 1.21
N THR A 88 -15.87 -7.90 0.99
CA THR A 88 -15.39 -9.17 0.44
C THR A 88 -14.75 -9.01 -0.93
N TRP A 89 -15.29 -8.16 -1.81
CA TRP A 89 -14.73 -7.93 -3.15
C TRP A 89 -13.37 -7.22 -3.08
N ILE A 90 -13.24 -6.27 -2.15
CA ILE A 90 -11.97 -5.58 -1.89
C ILE A 90 -10.93 -6.58 -1.38
N ALA A 91 -11.30 -7.44 -0.43
CA ALA A 91 -10.41 -8.47 0.09
C ALA A 91 -9.98 -9.46 -0.99
N LEU A 92 -10.92 -9.94 -1.81
CA LEU A 92 -10.63 -10.85 -2.93
C LEU A 92 -9.66 -10.21 -3.94
N PHE A 93 -9.90 -8.94 -4.28
CA PHE A 93 -9.03 -8.19 -5.17
C PHE A 93 -7.61 -8.04 -4.63
N LEU A 94 -7.45 -7.73 -3.33
CA LEU A 94 -6.14 -7.65 -2.69
C LEU A 94 -5.40 -9.00 -2.70
N ILE A 95 -6.11 -10.11 -2.49
CA ILE A 95 -5.53 -11.46 -2.58
C ILE A 95 -5.03 -11.73 -4.00
N ILE A 96 -5.81 -11.37 -5.03
CA ILE A 96 -5.41 -11.54 -6.43
C ILE A 96 -4.17 -10.71 -6.74
N CYS A 97 -4.11 -9.45 -6.30
CA CYS A 97 -2.90 -8.62 -6.45
C CYS A 97 -1.69 -9.27 -5.75
N SER A 98 -1.88 -9.75 -4.53
CA SER A 98 -0.81 -10.42 -3.77
C SER A 98 -0.29 -11.65 -4.51
N LEU A 99 -1.16 -12.47 -5.08
CA LEU A 99 -0.80 -13.64 -5.89
C LEU A 99 -0.03 -13.23 -7.15
N PHE A 100 -0.41 -12.13 -7.79
CA PHE A 100 0.30 -11.58 -8.94
C PHE A 100 1.73 -11.15 -8.60
N ASP A 101 1.94 -10.55 -7.43
CA ASP A 101 3.30 -10.24 -6.92
C ASP A 101 4.17 -11.50 -6.76
N ILE A 102 3.57 -12.62 -6.29
CA ILE A 102 4.27 -13.91 -6.21
C ILE A 102 4.66 -14.41 -7.61
N LEU A 103 3.74 -14.29 -8.58
CA LEU A 103 4.01 -14.69 -9.97
C LEU A 103 5.12 -13.85 -10.60
N ILE A 104 5.23 -12.56 -10.27
CA ILE A 104 6.32 -11.71 -10.76
C ILE A 104 7.65 -12.15 -10.17
N LEU A 105 7.69 -12.45 -8.87
CA LEU A 105 8.89 -12.93 -8.20
C LEU A 105 9.41 -14.24 -8.84
N ILE A 106 8.53 -15.23 -9.01
CA ILE A 106 8.90 -16.57 -9.48
C ILE A 106 9.07 -16.60 -11.01
N GLY A 107 8.16 -15.98 -11.75
CA GLY A 107 8.08 -16.07 -13.21
C GLY A 107 8.96 -15.07 -13.94
N ILE A 108 8.83 -13.77 -13.61
CA ILE A 108 9.53 -12.70 -14.33
C ILE A 108 10.94 -12.55 -13.80
N CYS A 109 11.09 -12.34 -12.49
CA CYS A 109 12.39 -12.13 -11.87
C CYS A 109 13.19 -13.42 -11.69
N ARG A 110 12.56 -14.60 -11.89
CA ARG A 110 13.17 -15.93 -11.75
C ARG A 110 14.07 -16.00 -10.53
N PHE A 111 13.50 -15.62 -9.41
CA PHE A 111 14.26 -15.43 -8.18
C PHE A 111 14.99 -16.72 -7.79
N ASN A 112 16.31 -16.63 -7.67
CA ASN A 112 17.19 -17.69 -7.18
C ASN A 112 17.83 -17.23 -5.86
N PHE A 113 18.10 -18.18 -4.96
CA PHE A 113 18.69 -17.91 -3.64
C PHE A 113 20.21 -17.57 -3.70
N GLU A 114 20.72 -17.18 -4.86
CA GLU A 114 22.14 -16.88 -5.10
C GLU A 114 22.40 -15.38 -4.91
N PHE A 115 22.38 -14.92 -3.66
CA PHE A 115 22.79 -13.56 -3.31
C PHE A 115 24.28 -13.51 -2.97
N PRO A 116 24.99 -12.41 -3.32
CA PRO A 116 26.41 -12.24 -3.00
C PRO A 116 26.65 -12.17 -1.49
N ASP A 117 27.79 -12.70 -1.04
CA ASP A 117 28.14 -12.85 0.38
C ASP A 117 28.32 -11.52 1.14
N LYS A 118 28.31 -10.38 0.43
CA LYS A 118 28.43 -9.02 0.99
C LYS A 118 27.15 -8.22 0.79
N CYS A 119 26.04 -8.71 1.35
CA CYS A 119 24.77 -8.03 1.27
C CYS A 119 24.26 -7.56 2.63
N ASN A 120 24.32 -6.25 2.85
CA ASN A 120 23.84 -5.61 4.07
C ASN A 120 22.50 -4.87 3.89
N ASP A 121 21.97 -4.82 2.66
CA ASP A 121 20.73 -4.11 2.35
C ASP A 121 19.52 -5.03 2.33
N MET A 122 18.38 -4.50 2.79
CA MET A 122 17.07 -5.19 2.76
C MET A 122 16.61 -5.63 1.37
N GLN A 123 17.15 -5.00 0.33
CA GLN A 123 16.80 -5.32 -1.06
C GLN A 123 17.46 -6.61 -1.54
N CYS A 124 18.51 -7.07 -0.85
CA CYS A 124 19.31 -8.16 -1.33
C CYS A 124 18.67 -9.55 -1.19
N PRO A 125 18.02 -9.88 -0.05
CA PRO A 125 17.37 -11.18 0.12
C PRO A 125 16.27 -11.44 -0.90
N VAL A 126 15.65 -10.40 -1.45
CA VAL A 126 14.58 -10.51 -2.47
C VAL A 126 15.08 -10.34 -3.91
N GLY A 127 16.36 -10.01 -4.08
CA GLY A 127 16.99 -9.79 -5.37
C GLY A 127 16.70 -8.41 -5.97
N MET A 128 17.68 -7.88 -6.71
CA MET A 128 17.60 -6.54 -7.32
C MET A 128 16.44 -6.39 -8.32
N CYS A 129 16.06 -7.44 -9.03
CA CYS A 129 14.95 -7.40 -9.98
C CYS A 129 13.63 -7.07 -9.27
N TYR A 130 13.32 -7.83 -8.21
CA TYR A 130 12.08 -7.66 -7.48
C TYR A 130 12.06 -6.36 -6.66
N ALA A 131 13.20 -6.00 -6.05
CA ALA A 131 13.32 -4.73 -5.35
C ALA A 131 13.06 -3.51 -6.27
N LYS A 132 13.61 -3.52 -7.49
CA LYS A 132 13.35 -2.46 -8.48
C LYS A 132 11.89 -2.42 -8.94
N TYR A 133 11.31 -3.60 -9.19
CA TYR A 133 9.88 -3.71 -9.52
C TYR A 133 9.01 -3.11 -8.40
N TRP A 134 9.28 -3.48 -7.15
CA TRP A 134 8.51 -3.01 -6.00
C TRP A 134 8.62 -1.50 -5.80
N LEU A 135 9.83 -0.93 -5.91
CA LEU A 135 10.02 0.53 -5.85
C LEU A 135 9.23 1.26 -6.94
N LYS A 136 9.19 0.71 -8.15
CA LYS A 136 8.41 1.28 -9.26
C LYS A 136 6.91 1.15 -9.03
N TYR A 137 6.47 0.05 -8.44
CA TYR A 137 5.09 -0.15 -8.04
C TYR A 137 4.67 0.89 -6.98
N GLU A 138 5.46 1.06 -5.93
CA GLU A 138 5.20 2.05 -4.86
C GLU A 138 5.11 3.47 -5.43
N GLU A 139 6.07 3.86 -6.27
CA GLU A 139 6.09 5.16 -6.96
C GLU A 139 4.80 5.41 -7.74
N MET A 140 4.35 4.43 -8.54
CA MET A 140 3.11 4.55 -9.32
C MET A 140 1.86 4.67 -8.42
N ILE A 141 1.75 3.86 -7.38
CA ILE A 141 0.60 3.90 -6.46
C ILE A 141 0.56 5.23 -5.70
N CYS A 142 1.70 5.72 -5.22
CA CYS A 142 1.80 7.03 -4.57
C CYS A 142 1.31 8.16 -5.48
N LEU A 143 1.69 8.16 -6.76
CA LEU A 143 1.21 9.15 -7.73
C LEU A 143 -0.31 9.08 -7.92
N LEU A 144 -0.87 7.87 -8.03
CA LEU A 144 -2.33 7.69 -8.17
C LEU A 144 -3.09 8.17 -6.92
N ILE A 145 -2.56 7.91 -5.73
CA ILE A 145 -3.10 8.42 -4.46
C ILE A 145 -3.05 9.96 -4.43
N ALA A 146 -1.94 10.56 -4.86
CA ALA A 146 -1.79 12.00 -4.90
C ALA A 146 -2.80 12.66 -5.86
N ILE A 147 -2.99 12.08 -7.06
CA ILE A 147 -3.97 12.57 -8.05
C ILE A 147 -5.39 12.48 -7.50
N THR A 148 -5.78 11.32 -6.94
CA THR A 148 -7.13 11.13 -6.39
C THR A 148 -7.41 12.05 -5.20
N SER A 149 -6.41 12.27 -4.34
CA SER A 149 -6.49 13.21 -3.22
C SER A 149 -6.59 14.66 -3.71
N GLY A 150 -5.84 15.03 -4.75
CA GLY A 150 -5.90 16.35 -5.38
C GLY A 150 -7.27 16.65 -6.01
N LEU A 151 -7.85 15.67 -6.72
CA LEU A 151 -9.22 15.76 -7.25
C LEU A 151 -10.24 16.01 -6.14
N LEU A 152 -10.16 15.22 -5.05
CA LEU A 152 -11.03 15.39 -3.90
C LEU A 152 -10.90 16.79 -3.28
N ALA A 153 -9.66 17.28 -3.10
CA ALA A 153 -9.39 18.60 -2.55
C ALA A 153 -9.94 19.72 -3.44
N ALA A 154 -9.75 19.63 -4.77
CA ALA A 154 -10.28 20.59 -5.73
C ALA A 154 -11.81 20.66 -5.65
N ARG A 155 -12.49 19.51 -5.60
CA ARG A 155 -13.95 19.46 -5.45
C ARG A 155 -14.42 20.11 -4.15
N LEU A 156 -13.76 19.81 -3.03
CA LEU A 156 -14.08 20.39 -1.73
C LEU A 156 -13.85 21.91 -1.72
N PHE A 157 -12.80 22.38 -2.38
CA PHE A 157 -12.52 23.81 -2.52
C PHE A 157 -13.62 24.52 -3.31
N ILE A 158 -14.05 23.95 -4.44
CA ILE A 158 -15.16 24.49 -5.25
C ILE A 158 -16.45 24.55 -4.42
N TRP A 159 -16.78 23.48 -3.71
CA TRP A 159 -17.96 23.43 -2.85
C TRP A 159 -17.91 24.49 -1.73
N ASN A 160 -16.78 24.61 -1.05
CA ASN A 160 -16.63 25.56 0.06
C ASN A 160 -16.62 27.02 -0.42
N HIS A 161 -15.98 27.32 -1.55
CA HIS A 161 -15.87 28.70 -2.03
C HIS A 161 -17.13 29.17 -2.76
N PHE A 162 -17.70 28.36 -3.65
CA PHE A 162 -18.83 28.78 -4.50
C PHE A 162 -20.19 28.49 -3.86
N TYR A 163 -20.41 27.27 -3.34
CA TYR A 163 -21.72 26.89 -2.81
C TYR A 163 -21.99 27.43 -1.39
N ARG A 164 -20.96 27.53 -0.54
CA ARG A 164 -21.11 28.05 0.84
C ARG A 164 -21.18 29.59 0.90
N LYS A 165 -20.61 30.31 -0.06
CA LYS A 165 -20.82 31.78 -0.18
C LYS A 165 -22.19 32.10 -0.76
N GLY A 166 -22.70 31.33 -1.73
CA GLY A 166 -24.03 31.54 -2.32
C GLY A 166 -25.17 31.43 -1.31
N THR A 167 -25.10 30.50 -0.35
CA THR A 167 -26.12 30.32 0.70
C THR A 167 -26.08 31.38 1.81
N LYS A 168 -24.97 32.11 1.97
CA LYS A 168 -24.94 33.28 2.86
C LYS A 168 -25.64 34.50 2.26
N ILE A 169 -25.62 34.64 0.94
CA ILE A 169 -26.24 35.78 0.24
C ILE A 169 -27.78 35.65 0.22
N THR A 170 -28.32 34.42 0.15
CA THR A 170 -29.77 34.19 0.17
C THR A 170 -30.42 34.32 1.55
N LYS A 171 -29.64 34.28 2.65
CA LYS A 171 -30.17 34.47 4.02
C LYS A 171 -30.19 35.93 4.49
N VAL A 172 -29.70 36.88 3.69
CA VAL A 172 -29.71 38.32 4.03
C VAL A 172 -30.88 39.06 3.34
N HIS A 173 -31.68 38.37 2.52
CA HIS A 173 -32.82 38.93 1.80
C HIS A 173 -34.15 38.22 2.11
N ILE A 174 -34.36 37.80 3.36
CA ILE A 174 -35.68 37.43 3.90
C ILE A 174 -35.84 38.12 5.24
#